data_AF-T0LAH5-F1
#
_entry.id   AF-T0LAH5-F1
#
_cell.length_a   1.000
_cell.length_b   1.000
_cell.length_c   1.000
_cell.angle_alpha   90.00
_cell.angle_beta   90.00
_cell.angle_gamma   90.00
#
_symmetry.space_group_name_H-M   'P 1'
#
loop_
_entity.id
_entity.type
_entity.pdbx_description
1 polymer ?
#
loop_
_entity_poly.entity_id
_entity_poly.type
_entity_poly.pdbx_seq_one_letter_code
_entity_poly.pdbx_strand_id
1 'polypeptide(L)'
;MEKFDNVEDLEKYLLKYIDINSYKNCSEHISKWISYYKQMNCNVKILFLMKFKKISIKFHWIYIELSKFFERKNKKDISLFILKKALKTNVYDKKVLFDEIKKYPNIIPAEFSKAHNYLNPVGFFVLGKNGMNIKLNIIMIRIYLHIFHLKNID
;
A
#
# COMPACT_ATOMS: atom_id res chain seq x y z
N MET A 1 -19.72 1.14 15.83
CA MET A 1 -18.54 1.53 15.04
C MET A 1 -17.56 2.15 16.03
N GLU A 2 -16.40 1.53 16.24
CA GLU A 2 -15.37 2.04 17.16
C GLU A 2 -14.95 3.46 16.70
N LYS A 3 -15.14 4.45 17.56
CA LYS A 3 -14.71 5.84 17.31
C LYS A 3 -13.34 6.01 17.94
N PHE A 4 -12.41 6.60 17.19
CA PHE A 4 -11.09 6.96 17.71
C PHE A 4 -11.11 8.45 18.02
N ASP A 5 -10.72 8.80 19.25
CA ASP A 5 -10.80 10.16 19.77
C ASP A 5 -9.70 11.08 19.22
N ASN A 6 -8.61 10.50 18.70
CA ASN A 6 -7.51 11.21 18.04
C ASN A 6 -6.82 10.33 16.96
N VAL A 7 -5.95 10.96 16.17
CA VAL A 7 -5.23 10.30 15.04
C VAL A 7 -4.25 9.26 15.54
N GLU A 8 -3.63 9.49 16.70
CA GLU A 8 -2.62 8.63 17.32
C GLU A 8 -3.20 7.27 17.72
N ASP A 9 -4.41 7.24 18.25
CA ASP A 9 -5.08 6.00 18.67
C ASP A 9 -5.54 5.18 17.46
N LEU A 10 -6.00 5.85 16.39
CA LEU A 10 -6.25 5.20 15.10
C LEU A 10 -4.95 4.62 14.51
N GLU A 11 -3.84 5.34 14.56
CA GLU A 11 -2.54 4.84 14.09
C GLU A 11 -2.10 3.60 14.87
N LYS A 12 -2.16 3.64 16.21
CA LYS A 12 -1.83 2.48 17.06
C LYS A 12 -2.69 1.26 16.70
N TYR A 13 -3.99 1.46 16.49
CA TYR A 13 -4.89 0.40 16.08
C TYR A 13 -4.48 -0.19 14.72
N LEU A 14 -4.26 0.64 13.70
CA LEU A 14 -3.89 0.19 12.36
C LEU A 14 -2.56 -0.58 12.36
N LEU A 15 -1.59 -0.09 13.14
CA LEU A 15 -0.29 -0.75 13.33
C LEU A 15 -0.41 -2.09 14.07
N LYS A 16 -1.33 -2.21 15.03
CA LYS A 16 -1.58 -3.47 15.75
C LYS A 16 -2.06 -4.58 14.81
N TYR A 17 -2.88 -4.26 13.81
CA TYR A 17 -3.50 -5.24 12.90
C TYR A 17 -2.86 -5.32 11.51
N ILE A 18 -1.78 -4.58 11.25
CA ILE A 18 -1.20 -4.38 9.91
C ILE A 18 -0.79 -5.69 9.21
N ASP A 19 -0.34 -6.70 9.96
CA ASP A 19 0.12 -7.98 9.42
C ASP A 19 -0.92 -9.12 9.52
N ILE A 20 -2.04 -8.89 10.18
CA ILE A 20 -3.06 -9.93 10.42
C ILE A 20 -3.89 -10.12 9.14
N ASN A 21 -3.83 -11.31 8.55
CA ASN A 21 -4.39 -11.60 7.22
C ASN A 21 -5.91 -11.34 7.11
N SER A 22 -6.68 -11.66 8.16
CA SER A 22 -8.15 -11.42 8.19
C SER A 22 -8.50 -9.93 8.10
N TYR A 23 -7.59 -9.04 8.51
CA TYR A 23 -7.78 -7.60 8.48
C TYR A 23 -7.38 -6.96 7.14
N LYS A 24 -6.51 -7.60 6.34
CA LYS A 24 -5.95 -7.00 5.12
C LYS A 24 -6.99 -6.63 4.06
N ASN A 25 -8.09 -7.40 3.97
CA ASN A 25 -9.18 -7.14 3.02
C ASN A 25 -10.55 -7.06 3.71
N CYS A 26 -10.59 -6.80 5.02
CA CYS A 26 -11.82 -6.55 5.74
C CYS A 26 -12.30 -5.11 5.43
N SER A 27 -13.56 -4.95 5.02
CA SER A 27 -14.14 -3.65 4.64
C SER A 27 -14.04 -2.63 5.78
N GLU A 28 -14.38 -3.03 7.00
CA GLU A 28 -14.31 -2.14 8.18
C GLU A 28 -12.87 -1.68 8.45
N HIS A 29 -11.90 -2.59 8.36
CA HIS A 29 -10.50 -2.26 8.55
C HIS A 29 -9.97 -1.34 7.46
N ILE A 30 -10.40 -1.55 6.20
CA ILE A 30 -10.05 -0.68 5.08
C ILE A 30 -10.64 0.70 5.26
N SER A 31 -11.90 0.83 5.72
CA SER A 31 -12.48 2.15 6.02
C SER A 31 -11.66 2.93 7.05
N LYS A 32 -11.07 2.25 8.05
CA LYS A 32 -10.15 2.87 9.01
C LYS A 32 -8.85 3.34 8.35
N TRP A 33 -8.26 2.55 7.46
CA TRP A 33 -7.10 2.97 6.65
C TRP A 33 -7.41 4.17 5.76
N ILE A 34 -8.58 4.20 5.12
CA ILE A 34 -9.02 5.32 4.28
C ILE A 34 -9.20 6.59 5.13
N SER A 35 -9.82 6.47 6.31
CA SER A 35 -9.96 7.57 7.27
C SER A 35 -8.60 8.13 7.67
N TYR A 36 -7.68 7.26 8.06
CA TYR A 36 -6.32 7.64 8.44
C TYR A 36 -5.56 8.31 7.28
N TYR A 37 -5.63 7.75 6.07
CA TYR A 37 -5.04 8.36 4.87
C TYR A 37 -5.52 9.79 4.64
N LYS A 38 -6.82 10.05 4.79
CA LYS A 38 -7.41 11.38 4.64
C LYS A 38 -6.95 12.34 5.75
N GLN A 39 -6.92 11.88 7.01
CA GLN A 39 -6.44 12.67 8.15
C GLN A 39 -4.96 13.03 8.02
N MET A 40 -4.17 12.18 7.39
CA MET A 40 -2.75 12.41 7.11
C MET A 40 -2.51 13.17 5.79
N ASN A 41 -3.43 14.05 5.40
CA ASN A 41 -3.34 14.88 4.19
C ASN A 41 -3.06 14.09 2.91
N CYS A 42 -3.69 12.92 2.77
CA CYS A 42 -3.56 12.07 1.60
C CYS A 42 -2.10 11.65 1.29
N ASN A 43 -1.29 11.45 2.34
CA ASN A 43 0.12 11.09 2.23
C ASN A 43 0.31 9.75 1.46
N VAL A 44 0.91 9.82 0.27
CA VAL A 44 1.16 8.67 -0.62
C VAL A 44 1.95 7.54 0.05
N LYS A 45 2.78 7.86 1.04
CA LYS A 45 3.58 6.85 1.74
C LYS A 45 2.72 5.85 2.49
N ILE A 46 1.50 6.25 2.90
CA ILE A 46 0.50 5.35 3.47
C ILE A 46 0.00 4.36 2.41
N LEU A 47 -0.26 4.83 1.18
CA LEU A 47 -0.66 3.96 0.07
C LEU A 47 0.45 2.95 -0.27
N PHE A 48 1.72 3.38 -0.25
CA PHE A 48 2.86 2.48 -0.42
C PHE A 48 2.96 1.45 0.70
N LEU A 49 2.75 1.85 1.96
CA LEU A 49 2.69 0.92 3.08
C LEU A 49 1.57 -0.12 2.90
N MET A 50 0.36 0.34 2.60
CA MET A 50 -0.78 -0.54 2.39
C MET A 50 -0.52 -1.52 1.25
N LYS A 51 0.02 -1.05 0.11
CA LYS A 51 0.42 -1.89 -1.02
C LYS A 51 1.47 -2.92 -0.61
N PHE A 52 2.53 -2.50 0.09
CA PHE A 52 3.61 -3.38 0.54
C PHE A 52 3.09 -4.47 1.49
N LYS A 53 2.20 -4.09 2.41
CA LYS A 53 1.55 -4.99 3.38
C LYS A 53 0.39 -5.79 2.80
N LYS A 54 0.11 -5.63 1.49
CA LYS A 54 -1.00 -6.27 0.78
C LYS A 54 -2.37 -5.97 1.42
N ILE A 55 -2.52 -4.78 1.99
CA ILE A 55 -3.78 -4.26 2.54
C ILE A 55 -4.58 -3.65 1.38
N SER A 56 -5.89 -3.90 1.37
CA SER A 56 -6.82 -3.35 0.38
C SER A 56 -6.59 -3.83 -1.07
N ILE A 57 -5.80 -4.88 -1.29
CA ILE A 57 -5.48 -5.36 -2.66
C ILE A 57 -6.71 -5.93 -3.41
N LYS A 58 -7.79 -6.27 -2.69
CA LYS A 58 -9.07 -6.66 -3.30
C LYS A 58 -10.02 -5.50 -3.52
N PHE A 59 -9.64 -4.26 -3.22
CA PHE A 59 -10.50 -3.09 -3.31
C PHE A 59 -9.93 -2.12 -4.34
N HIS A 60 -10.79 -1.58 -5.20
CA HIS A 60 -10.37 -0.67 -6.28
C HIS A 60 -9.75 0.62 -5.71
N TRP A 61 -10.19 1.05 -4.53
CA TRP A 61 -9.81 2.33 -3.92
C TRP A 61 -8.29 2.57 -3.89
N ILE A 62 -7.48 1.61 -3.42
CA ILE A 62 -6.02 1.79 -3.33
C ILE A 62 -5.38 1.99 -4.71
N TYR A 63 -5.90 1.31 -5.73
CA TYR A 63 -5.40 1.42 -7.11
C TYR A 63 -5.78 2.76 -7.73
N ILE A 64 -7.00 3.24 -7.44
CA ILE A 64 -7.46 4.56 -7.89
C ILE A 64 -6.62 5.67 -7.25
N GLU A 65 -6.40 5.63 -5.93
CA GLU A 65 -5.64 6.68 -5.25
C GLU A 65 -4.16 6.67 -5.64
N LEU A 66 -3.55 5.48 -5.83
CA LEU A 66 -2.21 5.39 -6.41
C LEU A 66 -2.16 5.94 -7.85
N SER A 67 -3.16 5.61 -8.67
CA SER A 67 -3.25 6.10 -10.05
C SER A 67 -3.34 7.63 -10.09
N LYS A 68 -4.26 8.23 -9.32
CA LYS A 68 -4.41 9.69 -9.19
C LYS A 68 -3.13 10.37 -8.70
N PHE A 69 -2.40 9.75 -7.76
CA PHE A 69 -1.12 10.30 -7.30
C PHE A 69 -0.12 10.45 -8.45
N PHE A 70 0.04 9.42 -9.28
CA PHE A 70 0.96 9.47 -10.42
C PHE A 70 0.45 10.37 -11.54
N GLU A 71 -0.86 10.47 -11.72
CA GLU A 71 -1.47 11.39 -12.67
C GLU A 71 -1.12 12.84 -12.32
N ARG A 72 -1.27 13.23 -11.04
CA ARG A 72 -0.85 14.56 -10.53
C ARG A 72 0.64 14.82 -10.67
N LYS A 73 1.46 13.78 -10.77
CA LYS A 73 2.91 13.87 -11.05
C LYS A 73 3.23 13.85 -12.55
N ASN A 74 2.21 14.00 -13.40
CA ASN A 74 2.32 13.92 -14.85
C ASN A 74 2.91 12.58 -15.35
N LYS A 75 2.63 11.49 -14.64
CA LYS A 75 3.03 10.10 -14.99
C LYS A 75 1.80 9.29 -15.38
N LYS A 76 1.10 9.73 -16.43
CA LYS A 76 -0.17 9.13 -16.90
C LYS A 76 -0.01 7.68 -17.35
N ASP A 77 1.14 7.32 -17.92
CA ASP A 77 1.51 5.96 -18.31
C ASP A 77 1.58 4.99 -17.11
N ILE A 78 2.17 5.44 -15.99
CA ILE A 78 2.20 4.70 -14.71
C ILE A 78 0.79 4.60 -14.13
N SER A 79 0.03 5.68 -14.20
CA SER A 79 -1.35 5.77 -13.69
C SER A 79 -2.25 4.74 -14.39
N LEU A 80 -2.17 4.66 -15.71
CA LEU A 80 -2.90 3.67 -16.53
C LEU A 80 -2.40 2.25 -16.27
N PHE A 81 -1.09 2.04 -16.10
CA PHE A 81 -0.54 0.73 -15.74
C PHE A 81 -1.14 0.20 -14.43
N ILE A 82 -1.25 1.04 -13.40
CA ILE A 82 -1.84 0.66 -12.10
C ILE A 82 -3.27 0.17 -12.27
N LEU A 83 -4.11 0.94 -12.99
CA LEU A 83 -5.52 0.60 -13.21
C LEU A 83 -5.66 -0.71 -14.02
N LYS A 84 -4.90 -0.86 -15.11
CA LYS A 84 -4.91 -2.09 -15.91
C LYS A 84 -4.39 -3.30 -15.12
N LYS A 85 -3.41 -3.11 -14.25
CA LYS A 85 -2.91 -4.17 -13.35
C LYS A 85 -3.95 -4.57 -12.31
N ALA A 86 -4.75 -3.62 -11.80
CA ALA A 86 -5.85 -3.89 -10.88
C ALA A 86 -6.98 -4.72 -11.51
N LEU A 87 -7.25 -4.55 -12.82
CA LEU A 87 -8.24 -5.39 -13.52
C LEU A 87 -7.82 -6.87 -13.60
N LYS A 88 -6.51 -7.13 -13.63
CA LYS A 88 -5.93 -8.48 -13.60
C LYS A 88 -6.00 -9.14 -12.21
N THR A 89 -6.36 -8.39 -11.18
CA THR A 89 -6.56 -8.92 -9.82
C THR A 89 -8.06 -9.10 -9.53
N ASN A 90 -8.40 -9.88 -8.50
CA ASN A 90 -9.79 -10.11 -8.05
C ASN A 90 -10.32 -8.91 -7.25
N VAL A 91 -10.27 -7.72 -7.84
CA VAL A 91 -10.76 -6.48 -7.26
C VAL A 91 -12.29 -6.44 -7.31
N TYR A 92 -12.88 -6.04 -6.18
CA TYR A 92 -14.31 -5.79 -6.07
C TYR A 92 -14.71 -4.54 -6.87
N ASP A 93 -15.81 -4.66 -7.61
CA ASP A 93 -16.38 -3.63 -8.48
C ASP A 93 -15.39 -3.10 -9.53
N LYS A 94 -15.17 -3.93 -10.57
CA LYS A 94 -14.31 -3.57 -11.70
C LYS A 94 -14.86 -2.43 -12.55
N LYS A 95 -16.16 -2.08 -12.43
CA LYS A 95 -16.79 -1.02 -13.23
C LYS A 95 -16.12 0.32 -12.97
N VAL A 96 -15.84 0.63 -11.70
CA VAL A 96 -15.14 1.86 -11.31
C VAL A 96 -13.76 1.96 -11.97
N LEU A 97 -13.03 0.83 -12.06
CA LEU A 97 -11.73 0.80 -12.73
C LEU A 97 -11.84 1.04 -14.24
N PHE A 98 -12.86 0.48 -14.90
CA PHE A 98 -13.10 0.72 -16.32
C PHE A 98 -13.40 2.19 -16.59
N ASP A 99 -14.22 2.83 -15.77
CA ASP A 99 -14.56 4.24 -15.93
C ASP A 99 -13.36 5.15 -15.69
N GLU A 100 -12.47 4.82 -14.75
CA GLU A 100 -11.19 5.54 -14.60
C GLU A 100 -10.26 5.33 -15.80
N ILE A 101 -10.19 4.13 -16.38
CA ILE A 101 -9.33 3.85 -17.54
C ILE A 101 -9.75 4.67 -18.78
N LYS A 102 -11.05 4.94 -18.96
CA LYS A 102 -11.56 5.74 -20.08
C LYS A 102 -11.00 7.17 -20.11
N LYS A 103 -10.51 7.69 -18.97
CA LYS A 103 -9.91 9.04 -18.87
C LYS A 103 -8.51 9.13 -19.49
N TYR A 104 -7.95 8.01 -19.94
CA TYR A 104 -6.61 7.93 -20.53
C TYR A 104 -6.67 7.61 -22.03
N PRO A 105 -7.41 8.39 -22.86
CA PRO A 105 -7.41 8.14 -24.30
C PRO A 105 -5.99 8.34 -24.84
N ASN A 106 -5.55 7.42 -25.70
CA ASN A 106 -4.25 7.50 -26.38
C ASN A 106 -3.00 7.39 -25.48
N ILE A 107 -3.15 7.02 -24.20
CA ILE A 107 -2.00 6.74 -23.33
C ILE A 107 -1.63 5.26 -23.44
N ILE A 108 -0.36 5.00 -23.73
CA ILE A 108 0.21 3.65 -23.64
C ILE A 108 0.63 3.40 -22.18
N PRO A 109 0.18 2.31 -21.54
CA PRO A 109 0.59 2.00 -20.19
C PRO A 109 2.11 1.75 -20.13
N ALA A 110 2.74 2.18 -19.05
CA ALA A 110 4.17 1.95 -18.83
C ALA A 110 4.52 0.46 -18.87
N GLU A 111 5.74 0.14 -19.30
CA GLU A 111 6.29 -1.21 -19.15
C GLU A 111 6.40 -1.61 -17.68
N PHE A 112 6.40 -2.92 -17.43
CA PHE A 112 6.44 -3.47 -16.08
C PHE A 112 7.67 -3.01 -15.29
N SER A 113 8.86 -3.03 -15.90
CA SER A 113 10.13 -2.63 -15.26
C SER A 113 10.07 -1.18 -14.77
N LYS A 114 9.65 -0.26 -15.64
CA LYS A 114 9.46 1.15 -15.32
C LYS A 114 8.44 1.33 -14.20
N ALA A 115 7.26 0.74 -14.34
CA ALA A 115 6.21 0.87 -13.34
C ALA A 115 6.60 0.24 -11.99
N HIS A 116 7.37 -0.84 -12.00
CA HIS A 116 7.87 -1.50 -10.80
C HIS A 116 8.73 -0.55 -9.96
N ASN A 117 9.62 0.22 -10.60
CA ASN A 117 10.50 1.16 -9.90
C ASN A 117 9.72 2.28 -9.18
N TYR A 118 8.66 2.79 -9.81
CA TYR A 118 7.80 3.81 -9.17
C TYR A 118 6.94 3.23 -8.05
N LEU A 119 6.48 1.99 -8.21
CA LEU A 119 5.53 1.36 -7.29
C LEU A 119 6.20 0.67 -6.10
N ASN A 120 7.52 0.51 -6.12
CA ASN A 120 8.30 -0.10 -5.04
C ASN A 120 9.47 0.82 -4.67
N PRO A 121 9.18 2.03 -4.16
CA PRO A 121 10.23 2.95 -3.74
C PRO A 121 11.05 2.33 -2.61
N VAL A 122 12.37 2.44 -2.71
CA VAL A 122 13.30 1.99 -1.67
C VAL A 122 13.42 3.06 -0.58
N GLY A 123 13.52 2.66 0.69
CA GLY A 123 13.88 3.56 1.79
C GLY A 123 12.85 4.63 2.15
N PHE A 124 11.56 4.45 1.83
CA PHE A 124 10.54 5.42 2.21
C PHE A 124 10.23 5.34 3.72
N PHE A 125 10.12 6.48 4.39
CA PHE A 125 9.74 6.57 5.80
C PHE A 125 8.28 6.95 5.97
N VAL A 126 7.52 6.15 6.70
CA VAL A 126 6.12 6.40 7.04
C VAL A 126 5.87 5.94 8.48
N LEU A 127 5.00 6.62 9.23
CA LEU A 127 4.74 6.30 10.66
C LEU A 127 6.04 6.25 11.49
N GLY A 128 6.96 7.20 11.25
CA GLY A 128 8.25 7.28 11.95
C GLY A 128 9.25 6.13 11.68
N LYS A 129 8.96 5.24 10.73
CA LYS A 129 9.77 4.04 10.45
C LYS A 129 10.01 3.88 8.95
N ASN A 130 11.08 3.17 8.59
CA ASN A 130 11.23 2.70 7.21
C ASN A 130 10.02 1.81 6.88
N GLY A 131 9.30 2.08 5.80
CA GLY A 131 8.06 1.40 5.42
C GLY A 131 8.23 -0.10 5.18
N MET A 132 9.45 -0.54 4.86
CA MET A 132 9.81 -1.97 4.82
C MET A 132 9.93 -2.61 6.23
N ASN A 133 10.21 -1.79 7.26
CA ASN A 133 10.46 -2.18 8.65
C ASN A 133 9.27 -1.89 9.59
N ILE A 134 8.11 -1.46 9.06
CA ILE A 134 6.88 -1.32 9.86
C ILE A 134 6.34 -2.73 10.14
N LYS A 135 6.93 -3.31 11.19
CA LYS A 135 6.86 -4.67 11.75
C LYS A 135 6.75 -5.82 10.73
N LEU A 136 7.85 -6.55 10.60
CA LEU A 136 7.87 -8.01 10.46
C LEU A 136 8.13 -8.54 11.89
N ASN A 137 7.17 -9.22 12.52
CA ASN A 137 7.45 -10.11 13.66
C ASN A 137 6.73 -11.41 13.31
N ILE A 138 7.42 -12.52 13.01
CA ILE A 138 7.89 -13.43 14.08
C ILE A 138 9.16 -14.26 13.72
N ILE A 139 9.72 -14.26 12.49
CA ILE A 139 10.74 -15.27 12.13
C ILE A 139 12.11 -14.71 11.67
N MET A 140 12.17 -13.54 11.06
CA MET A 140 13.44 -13.06 10.45
C MET A 140 14.50 -12.58 11.46
N ILE A 141 14.12 -12.16 12.67
CA ILE A 141 15.10 -11.79 13.71
C ILE A 141 15.80 -13.02 14.28
N ARG A 142 15.14 -14.20 14.34
CA ARG A 142 15.81 -15.43 14.76
C ARG A 142 16.85 -15.90 13.75
N ILE A 143 16.58 -15.81 12.45
CA ILE A 143 17.57 -16.18 11.42
C ILE A 143 18.74 -15.19 11.42
N TYR A 144 18.49 -13.88 11.56
CA TYR A 144 19.59 -12.92 11.62
C TYR A 144 20.43 -13.06 12.89
N LEU A 145 19.83 -13.31 14.07
CA LEU A 145 20.58 -13.54 15.31
C LEU A 145 21.29 -14.89 15.35
N HIS A 146 20.73 -15.94 14.74
CA HIS A 146 21.39 -17.24 14.68
C HIS A 146 22.57 -17.23 13.69
N ILE A 147 22.44 -16.54 12.55
CA ILE A 147 23.56 -16.35 11.61
C ILE A 147 24.63 -15.42 12.20
N PHE A 148 24.26 -14.43 13.02
CA PHE A 148 25.22 -13.51 13.62
C PHE A 148 25.97 -14.11 14.83
N HIS A 149 25.35 -15.03 15.57
CA HIS A 149 26.05 -15.80 16.62
C HIS A 149 26.95 -16.90 16.05
N LEU A 150 26.58 -17.53 14.93
CA LEU A 150 27.39 -18.56 14.27
C LEU A 150 28.56 -18.01 13.43
N LYS A 151 28.66 -16.68 13.28
CA LYS A 151 29.80 -16.01 12.61
C LYS A 151 30.78 -15.36 13.59
N ASN A 152 30.56 -15.49 14.90
CA ASN A 152 31.42 -14.95 15.96
C ASN A 152 31.81 -16.03 16.98
N ILE A 153 31.72 -17.30 16.58
CA ILE A 153 32.35 -18.42 17.28
C ILE A 153 33.19 -19.10 16.20
N ASP A 154 34.50 -19.07 16.43
CA ASP A 154 35.66 -19.39 15.58
C ASP A 154 36.10 -18.29 14.59
#